data_AF-A0A2P2HYX8-F1
#
_entry.id   AF-A0A2P2HYX8-F1
#
_cell.length_a   1.000
_cell.length_b   1.000
_cell.length_c   1.000
_cell.angle_alpha   90.00
_cell.angle_beta   90.00
_cell.angle_gamma   90.00
#
_symmetry.space_group_name_H-M   'P 1'
#
loop_
_entity.id
_entity.type
_entity.pdbx_description
1 polymer ?
#
loop_
_entity_poly.entity_id
_entity_poly.type
_entity_poly.pdbx_seq_one_letter_code
_entity_poly.pdbx_strand_id
1 'polypeptide(L)'
;LLMLLVTVLVTAAWYRHKEMIKVWLYAHNACLWAITEHEVDADKKYDAFISYSYKDEGFVNSILVPGLESGEPNYRICLHYRDWIPGEYIQDQILSSVRASRRTIVILSKNFIESVWGQLEFKAAHSQALRDKTNRIIVIVYGDVPSQDELDGELKLYVSTNTYLKWGDQRFWERLRYAMPHAKYAPYKKNNVDKLELVKRTNKISTKSVDD
;
A
#
# COMPACT_ATOMS: atom_id res chain seq x y z
N LEU A 1 -27.66 34.94 8.56
CA LEU A 1 -26.27 35.31 8.18
C LEU A 1 -25.21 34.52 8.94
N LEU A 2 -25.23 34.53 10.28
CA LEU A 2 -24.23 33.82 11.11
C LEU A 2 -24.17 32.30 10.83
N MET A 3 -25.33 31.64 10.72
CA MET A 3 -25.44 30.20 10.40
C MET A 3 -24.87 29.85 9.01
N LEU A 4 -25.04 30.74 8.03
CA LEU A 4 -24.46 30.59 6.68
C LEU A 4 -22.93 30.76 6.71
N LEU A 5 -22.45 31.68 7.55
CA LEU A 5 -21.02 31.94 7.71
C LEU A 5 -20.31 30.78 8.43
N VAL A 6 -20.95 30.23 9.47
CA VAL A 6 -20.47 29.02 10.17
C VAL A 6 -20.46 27.81 9.23
N THR A 7 -21.52 27.58 8.45
CA THR A 7 -21.54 26.47 7.49
C THR A 7 -20.46 26.62 6.42
N VAL A 8 -20.24 27.81 5.85
CA VAL A 8 -19.15 28.04 4.88
C VAL A 8 -17.78 27.80 5.52
N LEU A 9 -17.55 28.28 6.75
CA LEU A 9 -16.27 28.06 7.45
C LEU A 9 -16.04 26.58 7.78
N VAL A 10 -17.07 25.86 8.23
CA VAL A 10 -17.00 24.42 8.50
C VAL A 10 -16.74 23.65 7.20
N THR A 11 -17.44 24.00 6.12
CA THR A 11 -17.23 23.36 4.81
C THR A 11 -15.83 23.64 4.28
N ALA A 12 -15.35 24.89 4.38
CA ALA A 12 -14.01 25.28 3.96
C ALA A 12 -12.92 24.61 4.80
N ALA A 13 -13.10 24.55 6.13
CA ALA A 13 -12.20 23.83 7.02
C ALA A 13 -12.21 22.32 6.74
N TRP A 14 -13.37 21.72 6.48
CA TRP A 14 -13.47 20.33 6.05
C TRP A 14 -12.72 20.13 4.73
N TYR A 15 -12.93 20.97 3.71
CA TYR A 15 -12.18 20.87 2.46
C TYR A 15 -10.67 21.05 2.64
N ARG A 16 -10.25 21.95 3.54
CA ARG A 16 -8.83 22.17 3.87
C ARG A 16 -8.21 20.98 4.58
N HIS A 17 -8.96 20.35 5.48
CA HIS A 17 -8.51 19.22 6.30
C HIS A 17 -8.98 17.87 5.77
N LYS A 18 -9.55 17.80 4.56
CA LYS A 18 -10.23 16.60 4.04
C LYS A 18 -9.31 15.37 4.04
N GLU A 19 -8.04 15.55 3.73
CA GLU A 19 -7.05 14.46 3.72
C GLU A 19 -6.73 13.99 5.14
N MET A 20 -6.61 14.91 6.10
CA MET A 20 -6.44 14.56 7.52
C MET A 20 -7.68 13.90 8.10
N ILE A 21 -8.87 14.33 7.69
CA ILE A 21 -10.16 13.74 8.11
C ILE A 21 -10.29 12.32 7.56
N LYS A 22 -9.93 12.07 6.30
CA LYS A 22 -9.92 10.71 5.71
C LYS A 22 -8.93 9.78 6.42
N VAL A 23 -7.70 10.25 6.68
CA VAL A 23 -6.69 9.47 7.42
C VAL A 23 -7.16 9.20 8.85
N TRP A 24 -7.78 10.19 9.51
CA TRP A 24 -8.33 10.02 10.85
C TRP A 24 -9.51 9.05 10.89
N LEU A 25 -10.43 9.14 9.92
CA LEU A 25 -11.55 8.20 9.74
C LEU A 25 -11.04 6.77 9.54
N TYR A 26 -10.02 6.59 8.70
CA TYR A 26 -9.36 5.30 8.49
C TYR A 26 -8.72 4.77 9.77
N ALA A 27 -7.94 5.60 10.48
CA ALA A 27 -7.31 5.23 11.74
C ALA A 27 -8.31 4.80 12.82
N HIS A 28 -9.57 5.25 12.73
CA HIS A 28 -10.66 4.92 13.66
C HIS A 28 -11.70 3.95 13.06
N ASN A 29 -11.39 3.26 11.96
CA ASN A 29 -12.27 2.30 11.28
C ASN A 29 -13.67 2.84 10.87
N ALA A 30 -13.83 4.15 10.73
CA ALA A 30 -15.09 4.79 10.34
C ALA A 30 -15.16 5.03 8.82
N CYS A 31 -16.28 4.66 8.18
CA CYS A 31 -16.57 4.92 6.76
C CYS A 31 -15.58 4.33 5.73
N LEU A 32 -15.03 3.14 5.99
CA LEU A 32 -14.17 2.39 5.05
C LEU A 32 -14.84 2.10 3.68
N TRP A 33 -16.17 2.06 3.62
CA TRP A 33 -16.94 1.81 2.40
C TRP A 33 -16.82 2.93 1.35
N ALA A 34 -16.50 4.17 1.76
CA ALA A 34 -16.40 5.32 0.87
C ALA A 34 -15.07 5.40 0.09
N ILE A 35 -14.09 4.56 0.44
CA ILE A 35 -12.76 4.50 -0.17
C ILE A 35 -12.58 3.11 -0.78
N THR A 36 -13.50 2.74 -1.65
CA THR A 36 -13.33 1.53 -2.46
C THR A 36 -12.55 1.93 -3.72
N GLU A 37 -11.22 1.98 -3.64
CA GLU A 37 -10.44 1.91 -4.88
C GLU A 37 -10.73 0.54 -5.50
N HIS A 38 -11.30 0.54 -6.70
CA HIS A 38 -11.44 -0.65 -7.51
C HIS A 38 -10.02 -1.10 -7.91
N GLU A 39 -9.36 -1.88 -7.06
CA GLU A 39 -8.02 -2.37 -7.36
C GLU A 39 -8.13 -3.42 -8.46
N VAL A 40 -7.90 -2.98 -9.71
CA VAL A 40 -7.66 -3.84 -10.89
C VAL A 40 -6.62 -4.93 -10.59
N ASP A 41 -5.80 -4.71 -9.56
CA ASP A 41 -4.66 -5.49 -9.11
C ASP A 41 -4.95 -6.43 -7.91
N ALA A 42 -6.22 -6.73 -7.62
CA ALA A 42 -6.60 -7.48 -6.41
C ALA A 42 -6.10 -8.94 -6.37
N ASP A 43 -5.55 -9.44 -7.47
CA ASP A 43 -4.96 -10.76 -7.68
C ASP A 43 -3.42 -10.76 -7.59
N LYS A 44 -2.78 -9.59 -7.45
CA LYS A 44 -1.32 -9.49 -7.33
C LYS A 44 -0.79 -10.23 -6.10
N LYS A 45 0.39 -10.85 -6.28
CA LYS A 45 1.07 -11.69 -5.28
C LYS A 45 1.47 -10.91 -4.03
N TYR A 46 1.89 -9.66 -4.20
CA TYR A 46 2.37 -8.81 -3.11
C TYR A 46 1.53 -7.55 -2.98
N ASP A 47 1.48 -7.03 -1.76
CA ASP A 47 0.77 -5.80 -1.45
C ASP A 47 1.68 -4.59 -1.71
N ALA A 48 2.98 -4.73 -1.47
CA ALA A 48 3.98 -3.77 -1.92
C ALA A 48 5.31 -4.43 -2.25
N PHE A 49 6.01 -3.86 -3.24
CA PHE A 49 7.45 -4.06 -3.45
C PHE A 49 8.21 -2.89 -2.82
N ILE A 50 9.28 -3.16 -2.06
CA ILE A 50 10.13 -2.11 -1.48
C ILE A 50 11.44 -2.02 -2.26
N SER A 51 11.68 -0.84 -2.81
CA SER A 51 12.90 -0.48 -3.52
C SER A 51 13.73 0.48 -2.67
N TYR A 52 14.96 0.09 -2.36
CA TYR A 52 15.85 0.83 -1.45
C TYR A 52 17.33 0.60 -1.79
N SER A 53 18.23 1.42 -1.25
CA SER A 53 19.68 1.20 -1.35
C SER A 53 20.13 0.16 -0.32
N TYR A 54 21.07 -0.71 -0.68
CA TYR A 54 21.66 -1.67 0.25
C TYR A 54 22.17 -1.03 1.57
N LYS A 55 22.65 0.22 1.50
CA LYS A 55 23.11 0.96 2.69
C LYS A 55 21.97 1.32 3.67
N ASP A 56 20.71 1.26 3.23
CA ASP A 56 19.53 1.54 4.05
C ASP A 56 18.85 0.25 4.56
N GLU A 57 19.45 -0.92 4.30
CA GLU A 57 18.89 -2.24 4.66
C GLU A 57 18.56 -2.35 6.15
N GLY A 58 19.39 -1.78 7.03
CA GLY A 58 19.16 -1.80 8.47
C GLY A 58 17.81 -1.18 8.85
N PHE A 59 17.44 -0.05 8.24
CA PHE A 59 16.14 0.59 8.44
C PHE A 59 15.01 -0.25 7.87
N VAL A 60 15.18 -0.75 6.64
CA VAL A 60 14.14 -1.51 5.95
C VAL A 60 13.82 -2.82 6.68
N ASN A 61 14.82 -3.62 6.99
CA ASN A 61 14.65 -4.95 7.57
C ASN A 61 14.31 -4.92 9.07
N SER A 62 14.80 -3.92 9.82
CA SER A 62 14.59 -3.89 11.27
C SER A 62 13.35 -3.10 11.69
N ILE A 63 12.87 -2.18 10.84
CA ILE A 63 11.80 -1.25 11.21
C ILE A 63 10.65 -1.33 10.22
N LEU A 64 10.91 -1.05 8.94
CA LEU A 64 9.84 -0.88 7.96
C LEU A 64 9.10 -2.18 7.67
N VAL A 65 9.84 -3.24 7.34
CA VAL A 65 9.28 -4.56 7.00
C VAL A 65 8.54 -5.16 8.19
N PRO A 66 9.11 -5.24 9.41
CA PRO A 66 8.37 -5.73 10.58
C PRO A 66 7.09 -4.92 10.86
N GLY A 67 7.15 -3.59 10.72
CA GLY A 67 6.00 -2.72 10.93
C GLY A 67 4.86 -2.91 9.92
N LEU A 68 5.16 -3.46 8.74
CA LEU A 68 4.18 -3.78 7.68
C LEU A 68 3.72 -5.23 7.70
N GLU A 69 4.62 -6.20 7.96
CA GLU A 69 4.29 -7.64 7.94
C GLU A 69 3.65 -8.12 9.25
N SER A 70 3.92 -7.46 10.39
CA SER A 70 3.46 -7.89 11.73
C SER A 70 2.35 -7.03 12.35
N GLY A 71 1.96 -5.93 11.71
CA GLY A 71 0.93 -5.02 12.23
C GLY A 71 -0.44 -5.28 11.61
N GLU A 72 -1.53 -4.77 12.20
CA GLU A 72 -2.86 -4.88 11.59
C GLU A 72 -3.13 -3.72 10.62
N PRO A 73 -3.55 -3.97 9.35
CA PRO A 73 -3.56 -5.26 8.66
C PRO A 73 -2.14 -5.70 8.24
N ASN A 74 -1.90 -7.01 8.19
CA ASN A 74 -0.62 -7.57 7.74
C ASN A 74 -0.49 -7.44 6.21
N TYR A 75 0.66 -6.97 5.73
CA TYR A 75 0.95 -6.85 4.30
C TYR A 75 1.95 -7.90 3.82
N ARG A 76 1.76 -8.41 2.59
CA ARG A 76 2.73 -9.26 1.89
C ARG A 76 3.73 -8.36 1.15
N ILE A 77 4.98 -8.34 1.61
CA ILE A 77 6.01 -7.45 1.06
C ILE A 77 6.94 -8.21 0.10
N CYS A 78 7.30 -7.62 -1.03
CA CYS A 78 8.34 -8.13 -1.93
C CYS A 78 9.65 -7.40 -1.66
N LEU A 79 10.73 -8.16 -1.49
CA LEU A 79 12.08 -7.65 -1.21
C LEU A 79 13.10 -8.30 -2.14
N HIS A 80 14.06 -7.49 -2.62
CA HIS A 80 15.05 -7.98 -3.56
C HIS A 80 15.94 -9.10 -3.00
N TYR A 81 16.31 -9.11 -1.71
CA TYR A 81 17.18 -10.16 -1.17
C TYR A 81 16.46 -11.50 -0.90
N ARG A 82 15.12 -11.48 -0.82
CA ARG A 82 14.29 -12.65 -0.49
C ARG A 82 13.64 -13.26 -1.73
N ASP A 83 13.13 -12.39 -2.60
CA ASP A 83 12.21 -12.78 -3.67
C ASP A 83 12.88 -12.78 -5.05
N TRP A 84 14.11 -12.28 -5.17
CA TRP A 84 14.84 -12.29 -6.44
C TRP A 84 15.62 -13.59 -6.64
N ILE A 85 15.69 -14.01 -7.89
CA ILE A 85 16.41 -15.20 -8.35
C ILE A 85 17.86 -14.77 -8.66
N PRO A 86 18.86 -15.41 -8.04
CA PRO A 86 20.26 -15.15 -8.38
C PRO A 86 20.57 -15.50 -9.84
N GLY A 87 21.32 -14.64 -10.53
CA GLY A 87 21.72 -14.85 -11.93
C GLY A 87 20.78 -14.23 -12.98
N GLU A 88 19.61 -13.76 -12.58
CA GLU A 88 18.68 -13.03 -13.47
C GLU A 88 18.99 -11.53 -13.54
N TYR A 89 18.65 -10.90 -14.67
CA TYR A 89 18.87 -9.46 -14.89
C TYR A 89 18.07 -8.60 -13.90
N ILE A 90 18.75 -7.69 -13.20
CA ILE A 90 18.17 -6.81 -12.16
C ILE A 90 16.97 -6.02 -12.70
N GLN A 91 17.05 -5.55 -13.95
CA GLN A 91 16.04 -4.85 -14.71
C GLN A 91 14.71 -5.62 -14.72
N ASP A 92 14.78 -6.89 -15.12
CA ASP A 92 13.61 -7.76 -15.28
C ASP A 92 13.04 -8.12 -13.92
N GLN A 93 13.90 -8.28 -12.91
CA GLN A 93 13.48 -8.55 -11.54
C GLN A 93 12.77 -7.35 -10.91
N ILE A 94 13.25 -6.12 -11.13
CA ILE A 94 12.54 -4.89 -10.72
C ILE A 94 11.17 -4.83 -11.40
N LEU A 95 11.13 -5.00 -12.72
CA LEU A 95 9.90 -4.91 -13.48
C LEU A 95 8.88 -5.99 -13.08
N SER A 96 9.35 -7.21 -12.82
CA SER A 96 8.51 -8.31 -12.33
C SER A 96 8.01 -8.05 -10.91
N SER A 97 8.86 -7.53 -10.02
CA SER A 97 8.48 -7.19 -8.64
C SER A 97 7.42 -6.07 -8.61
N VAL A 98 7.59 -5.05 -9.45
CA VAL A 98 6.62 -3.98 -9.67
C VAL A 98 5.29 -4.57 -10.17
N ARG A 99 5.30 -5.38 -11.23
CA ARG A 99 4.08 -5.98 -11.80
C ARG A 99 3.37 -6.92 -10.83
N ALA A 100 4.12 -7.64 -10.01
CA ALA A 100 3.58 -8.56 -9.01
C ALA A 100 3.07 -7.87 -7.74
N SER A 101 3.23 -6.54 -7.62
CA SER A 101 2.90 -5.76 -6.43
C SER A 101 1.81 -4.71 -6.66
N ARG A 102 0.91 -4.54 -5.69
CA ARG A 102 -0.18 -3.54 -5.72
C ARG A 102 0.32 -2.11 -5.50
N ARG A 103 1.45 -1.94 -4.81
CA ARG A 103 2.17 -0.67 -4.61
C ARG A 103 3.66 -0.88 -4.84
N THR A 104 4.36 0.21 -5.15
CA THR A 104 5.81 0.27 -5.05
C THR A 104 6.18 1.30 -3.99
N ILE A 105 6.89 0.87 -2.95
CA ILE A 105 7.44 1.76 -1.93
C ILE A 105 8.89 2.05 -2.32
N VAL A 106 9.24 3.33 -2.41
CA VAL A 106 10.63 3.77 -2.61
C VAL A 106 11.16 4.42 -1.34
N ILE A 107 12.29 3.93 -0.86
CA ILE A 107 13.04 4.56 0.23
C ILE A 107 13.98 5.58 -0.38
N LEU A 108 13.52 6.82 -0.44
CA LEU A 108 14.29 7.94 -0.96
C LEU A 108 15.24 8.44 0.12
N SER A 109 16.53 8.17 -0.07
CA SER A 109 17.64 8.60 0.78
C SER A 109 18.77 9.14 -0.10
N LYS A 110 19.79 9.77 0.50
CA LYS A 110 21.04 10.09 -0.22
C LYS A 110 21.66 8.85 -0.86
N ASN A 111 21.70 7.74 -0.11
CA ASN A 111 22.23 6.47 -0.60
C ASN A 111 21.46 5.99 -1.83
N PHE A 112 20.14 6.10 -1.83
CA PHE A 112 19.30 5.71 -2.97
C PHE A 112 19.60 6.54 -4.22
N ILE A 113 19.70 7.87 -4.07
CA ILE A 113 19.96 8.79 -5.18
C ILE A 113 21.34 8.49 -5.80
N GLU A 114 22.36 8.32 -4.96
CA GLU A 114 23.74 8.10 -5.43
C GLU A 114 23.97 6.71 -6.04
N SER A 115 23.33 5.66 -5.49
CA SER A 115 23.67 4.27 -5.84
C SER A 115 22.64 3.53 -6.68
N VAL A 116 21.35 3.86 -6.55
CA VAL A 116 20.26 3.10 -7.19
C VAL A 116 19.64 3.91 -8.32
N TRP A 117 19.28 5.17 -8.07
CA TRP A 117 18.68 6.03 -9.09
C TRP A 117 19.62 6.30 -10.27
N GLY A 118 20.94 6.38 -10.01
CA GLY A 118 21.94 6.53 -11.07
C GLY A 118 22.02 5.36 -12.06
N GLN A 119 21.44 4.20 -11.74
CA GLN A 119 21.44 3.03 -12.62
C GLN A 119 20.38 3.20 -13.71
N LEU A 120 20.82 3.25 -14.97
CA LEU A 120 19.95 3.39 -16.15
C LEU A 120 18.80 2.37 -16.17
N GLU A 121 19.11 1.20 -15.64
CA GLU A 121 18.32 -0.02 -15.60
C GLU A 121 17.16 0.13 -14.62
N PHE A 122 17.47 0.71 -13.47
CA PHE A 122 16.50 1.12 -12.48
C PHE A 122 15.57 2.20 -13.03
N LYS A 123 16.14 3.22 -13.68
CA LYS A 123 15.37 4.30 -14.34
C LYS A 123 14.42 3.76 -15.40
N ALA A 124 14.89 2.87 -16.27
CA ALA A 124 14.09 2.30 -17.36
C ALA A 124 12.90 1.47 -16.83
N ALA A 125 13.15 0.57 -15.87
CA ALA A 125 12.12 -0.27 -15.28
C ALA A 125 11.06 0.55 -14.54
N HIS A 126 11.48 1.56 -13.77
CA HIS A 126 10.56 2.43 -13.04
C HIS A 126 9.81 3.42 -13.92
N SER A 127 10.48 3.98 -14.94
CA SER A 127 9.82 4.82 -15.92
C SER A 127 8.78 4.04 -16.73
N GLN A 128 9.02 2.76 -17.01
CA GLN A 128 8.00 1.89 -17.61
C GLN A 128 6.82 1.67 -16.66
N ALA A 129 7.11 1.36 -15.38
CA ALA A 129 6.07 1.21 -14.36
C ALA A 129 5.18 2.45 -14.19
N LEU A 130 5.78 3.64 -14.26
CA LEU A 130 5.06 4.93 -14.23
C LEU A 130 4.16 5.12 -15.45
N ARG A 131 4.67 4.79 -16.65
CA ARG A 131 3.92 4.93 -17.91
C ARG A 131 2.71 4.00 -17.97
N ASP A 132 2.84 2.81 -17.41
CA ASP A 132 1.76 1.82 -17.40
C ASP A 132 0.56 2.28 -16.52
N LYS A 133 0.69 3.36 -15.72
CA LYS A 133 -0.34 3.89 -14.79
C LYS A 133 -0.92 2.86 -13.81
N THR A 134 -0.39 1.65 -13.78
CA THR A 134 -0.88 0.52 -12.98
C THR A 134 -0.29 0.49 -11.58
N ASN A 135 0.85 1.15 -11.32
CA ASN A 135 1.52 1.11 -10.03
C ASN A 135 1.52 2.46 -9.32
N ARG A 136 0.77 2.54 -8.21
CA ARG A 136 0.75 3.68 -7.30
C ARG A 136 2.01 3.65 -6.44
N ILE A 137 2.88 4.65 -6.59
CA ILE A 137 4.17 4.72 -5.89
C ILE A 137 3.97 5.45 -4.55
N ILE A 138 4.65 4.96 -3.52
CA ILE A 138 4.72 5.58 -2.19
C ILE A 138 6.19 5.92 -1.95
N VAL A 139 6.49 7.20 -1.76
CA VAL A 139 7.85 7.67 -1.49
C VAL A 139 8.00 7.89 0.01
N ILE A 140 8.93 7.16 0.63
CA ILE A 140 9.34 7.35 2.01
C ILE A 140 10.69 8.06 2.01
N VAL A 141 10.74 9.27 2.55
CA VAL A 141 11.99 10.02 2.73
C VAL A 141 12.69 9.52 3.97
N TYR A 142 13.91 9.06 3.82
CA TYR A 142 14.75 8.58 4.90
C TYR A 142 16.03 9.41 4.98
N GLY A 143 16.17 10.14 6.09
CA GLY A 143 17.27 11.07 6.35
C GLY A 143 17.11 12.41 5.63
N ASP A 144 18.24 13.12 5.49
CA ASP A 144 18.29 14.40 4.79
C ASP A 144 18.47 14.17 3.30
N VAL A 145 17.43 14.50 2.53
CA VAL A 145 17.40 14.40 1.07
C VAL A 145 17.24 15.81 0.51
N PRO A 146 17.82 16.13 -0.66
CA PRO A 146 17.56 17.40 -1.33
C PRO A 146 16.05 17.67 -1.43
N SER A 147 15.68 18.94 -1.36
CA SER A 147 14.29 19.34 -1.56
C SER A 147 13.81 18.89 -2.94
N GLN A 148 12.49 18.74 -3.13
CA GLN A 148 11.94 18.32 -4.43
C GLN A 148 12.39 19.22 -5.60
N ASP A 149 12.72 20.48 -5.31
CA ASP A 149 13.20 21.44 -6.30
C ASP A 149 14.66 21.26 -6.70
N GLU A 150 15.43 20.56 -5.88
CA GLU A 150 16.85 20.26 -6.09
C GLU A 150 17.08 18.87 -6.70
N LEU A 151 16.03 18.03 -6.78
CA LEU A 151 16.10 16.74 -7.46
C LEU A 151 16.24 16.91 -8.97
N ASP A 152 16.96 16.00 -9.62
CA ASP A 152 17.04 15.99 -11.09
C ASP A 152 15.64 15.86 -11.72
N GLY A 153 15.46 16.35 -12.95
CA GLY A 153 14.14 16.46 -13.57
C GLY A 153 13.38 15.14 -13.68
N GLU A 154 14.08 14.02 -13.88
CA GLU A 154 13.47 12.69 -14.00
C GLU A 154 13.01 12.17 -12.62
N LEU A 155 13.85 12.33 -11.60
CA LEU A 155 13.54 11.96 -10.22
C LEU A 155 12.45 12.86 -9.63
N LYS A 156 12.48 14.16 -9.97
CA LYS A 156 11.44 15.11 -9.59
C LYS A 156 10.09 14.70 -10.15
N LEU A 157 10.02 14.31 -11.42
CA LEU A 157 8.78 13.78 -12.03
C LEU A 157 8.33 12.48 -11.38
N TYR A 158 9.28 11.60 -11.09
CA TYR A 158 9.06 10.33 -10.41
C TYR A 158 8.46 10.52 -9.00
N VAL A 159 8.95 11.51 -8.25
CA VAL A 159 8.55 11.79 -6.86
C VAL A 159 7.30 12.68 -6.76
N SER A 160 7.17 13.71 -7.60
CA SER A 160 6.12 14.75 -7.50
C SER A 160 4.70 14.25 -7.78
N THR A 161 4.56 13.14 -8.48
CA THR A 161 3.26 12.59 -8.88
C THR A 161 2.65 11.66 -7.81
N ASN A 162 3.32 11.48 -6.66
CA ASN A 162 3.08 10.35 -5.75
C ASN A 162 2.97 10.74 -4.27
N THR A 163 2.54 9.78 -3.44
CA THR A 163 2.38 10.00 -1.99
C THR A 163 3.74 10.14 -1.32
N TYR A 164 3.97 11.27 -0.63
CA TYR A 164 5.24 11.60 0.00
C TYR A 164 5.14 11.54 1.54
N LEU A 165 5.93 10.68 2.16
CA LEU A 165 5.94 10.43 3.60
C LEU A 165 7.35 10.63 4.16
N LYS A 166 7.50 11.52 5.15
CA LYS A 166 8.80 11.73 5.80
C LYS A 166 8.93 10.78 7.00
N TRP A 167 10.00 9.99 7.04
CA TRP A 167 10.32 9.20 8.22
C TRP A 167 10.55 10.10 9.43
N GLY A 168 10.01 9.71 10.59
CA GLY A 168 10.02 10.50 11.82
C GLY A 168 8.84 11.46 12.00
N ASP A 169 7.94 11.57 11.01
CA ASP A 169 6.64 12.25 11.21
C ASP A 169 5.81 11.49 12.27
N GLN A 170 5.16 12.21 13.19
CA GLN A 170 4.39 11.63 14.30
C GLN A 170 3.29 10.68 13.79
N ARG A 171 2.70 10.99 12.63
CA ARG A 171 1.63 10.19 12.01
C ARG A 171 2.12 9.34 10.84
N PHE A 172 3.43 9.07 10.76
CA PHE A 172 4.04 8.34 9.66
C PHE A 172 3.31 7.02 9.37
N TRP A 173 3.10 6.19 10.40
CA TRP A 173 2.49 4.87 10.24
C TRP A 173 1.02 4.91 9.83
N GLU A 174 0.24 5.87 10.35
CA GLU A 174 -1.16 6.06 9.96
C GLU A 174 -1.25 6.44 8.48
N ARG A 175 -0.40 7.37 8.04
CA ARG A 175 -0.36 7.83 6.66
C ARG A 175 0.16 6.75 5.72
N LEU A 176 1.15 5.97 6.14
CA LEU A 176 1.66 4.84 5.37
C LEU A 176 0.58 3.77 5.19
N ARG A 177 -0.09 3.34 6.27
CA ARG A 177 -1.19 2.35 6.18
C ARG A 177 -2.36 2.84 5.32
N TYR A 178 -2.69 4.12 5.40
CA TYR A 178 -3.68 4.74 4.52
C TYR A 178 -3.25 4.75 3.04
N ALA A 179 -1.96 4.89 2.74
CA ALA A 179 -1.45 4.84 1.36
C ALA A 179 -1.35 3.40 0.81
N MET A 180 -1.24 2.42 1.72
CA MET A 180 -1.15 1.00 1.39
C MET A 180 -2.50 0.45 0.88
N PRO A 181 -2.48 -0.69 0.17
CA PRO A 181 -3.72 -1.31 -0.29
C PRO A 181 -4.60 -1.67 0.89
N HIS A 182 -5.87 -1.28 0.86
CA HIS A 182 -6.77 -1.60 1.95
C HIS A 182 -7.16 -3.08 1.86
N ALA A 183 -7.21 -3.75 3.02
CA ALA A 183 -7.74 -5.11 3.06
C ALA A 183 -9.16 -5.09 2.49
N LYS A 184 -9.48 -6.06 1.64
CA LYS A 184 -10.87 -6.28 1.22
C LYS A 184 -11.70 -6.35 2.49
N TYR A 185 -12.77 -5.54 2.57
CA TYR A 185 -13.94 -6.03 3.27
C TYR A 185 -14.31 -7.32 2.53
N ALA A 186 -13.88 -8.48 3.02
CA ALA A 186 -14.39 -9.73 2.51
C ALA A 186 -15.88 -9.67 2.86
N PRO A 187 -16.81 -9.60 1.88
CA PRO A 187 -18.20 -9.86 2.21
C PRO A 187 -18.18 -11.23 2.87
N TYR A 188 -18.67 -11.28 4.11
CA TYR A 188 -18.80 -12.49 4.92
C TYR A 188 -19.03 -13.69 4.00
N LYS A 189 -18.01 -14.55 3.83
CA LYS A 189 -18.18 -15.84 3.17
C LYS A 189 -19.10 -16.61 4.10
N LYS A 190 -20.40 -16.62 3.80
CA LYS A 190 -21.35 -17.54 4.41
C LYS A 190 -20.84 -18.93 4.08
N ASN A 191 -20.17 -19.55 5.05
CA ASN A 191 -19.61 -20.88 4.88
C ASN A 191 -20.75 -21.82 4.51
N ASN A 192 -20.67 -22.44 3.33
CA ASN A 192 -21.61 -23.49 2.89
C ASN A 192 -21.59 -24.72 3.83
N VAL A 193 -20.67 -24.75 4.79
CA VAL A 193 -20.59 -25.76 5.85
C VAL A 193 -21.85 -25.73 6.73
N ASP A 194 -22.38 -24.55 7.07
CA ASP A 194 -23.59 -24.45 7.90
C ASP A 194 -24.83 -24.94 7.14
N LYS A 195 -24.91 -24.70 5.83
CA LYS A 195 -26.02 -25.20 5.00
C LYS A 195 -25.96 -26.71 4.84
N LEU A 196 -24.77 -27.30 4.70
CA LEU A 196 -24.60 -28.75 4.59
C LEU A 196 -24.86 -29.45 5.93
N GLU A 197 -24.48 -28.86 7.06
CA GLU A 197 -24.81 -29.39 8.39
C GLU A 197 -26.30 -29.25 8.74
N LEU A 198 -26.94 -28.14 8.37
CA LEU A 198 -28.39 -27.97 8.55
C LEU A 198 -29.17 -28.95 7.67
N VAL A 199 -28.79 -29.14 6.40
CA VAL A 199 -29.42 -30.14 5.52
C VAL A 199 -29.18 -31.58 6.03
N LYS A 200 -27.99 -31.89 6.56
CA LYS A 200 -27.72 -33.19 7.20
C LYS A 200 -28.55 -33.41 8.47
N ARG A 201 -28.80 -32.36 9.27
CA ARG A 201 -29.69 -32.44 10.45
C ARG A 201 -31.15 -32.60 10.04
N THR A 202 -31.64 -31.87 9.04
CA THR A 202 -33.03 -31.97 8.57
C THR A 202 -33.31 -33.34 7.93
N ASN A 203 -32.38 -33.89 7.15
CA ASN A 203 -32.53 -35.23 6.56
C ASN A 203 -32.47 -36.35 7.60
N LYS A 204 -31.69 -36.19 8.69
CA LYS A 204 -31.64 -37.16 9.80
C LYS A 204 -32.90 -37.15 10.68
N ILE A 205 -33.63 -36.04 10.70
CA ILE A 205 -34.92 -35.93 11.42
C ILE A 205 -36.05 -36.54 10.57
N SER A 206 -36.02 -36.35 9.24
CA SER A 206 -37.05 -36.88 8.34
C SER A 206 -36.99 -38.40 8.13
N THR A 207 -35.84 -39.05 8.38
CA THR A 207 -35.70 -40.51 8.32
C THR A 207 -36.01 -41.22 9.64
N LYS A 208 -36.26 -40.47 10.72
CA LYS A 208 -36.62 -41.02 12.04
C LYS A 208 -38.12 -41.05 12.31
N SER A 209 -38.96 -40.57 11.38
CA SER A 209 -40.41 -40.47 11.53
C SER A 209 -41.19 -41.39 10.58
N VAL A 210 -40.55 -42.45 10.05
CA VAL A 210 -41.19 -43.38 9.10
C VAL A 210 -41.18 -44.83 9.61
N ASP A 211 -40.56 -45.12 10.76
CA ASP A 211 -40.44 -46.48 11.31
C ASP A 211 -41.07 -46.64 12.73
N ASP A 212 -42.08 -45.85 13.09
CA ASP A 212 -42.99 -46.13 14.22
C ASP A 212 -44.44 -46.26 13.74
#